data_AF-A0AAU7ZDW1-F1
#
_entry.id   AF-A0AAU7ZDW1-F1
#
_cell.length_a   1.000
_cell.length_b   1.000
_cell.length_c   1.000
_cell.angle_alpha   90.00
_cell.angle_beta   90.00
_cell.angle_gamma   90.00
#
_symmetry.space_group_name_H-M   'P 1'
#
loop_
_entity.id
_entity.type
_entity.pdbx_description
1 polymer ?
#
loop_
_entity_poly.entity_id
_entity_poly.type
_entity_poly.pdbx_seq_one_letter_code
_entity_poly.pdbx_strand_id
1 'polypeptide(L)'
;MSFAEVTSELKGLYKDQLGYPHPRVTGLSEADVQRWGDSLGASRSTLYDQIALYLARGFHASELTFAFCDAVINDLFGVITSADEHRPDLFWEVYLAFDEGEYYHGNNRDEDPMEVYTRPMIARIVSGISSN
;
A
#
# COMPACT_ATOMS: atom_id res chain seq x y z
N MET A 1 3.61 -18.67 -9.60
CA MET A 1 2.95 -17.37 -9.85
C MET A 1 4.04 -16.32 -10.04
N SER A 2 3.76 -15.25 -10.75
CA SER A 2 4.62 -14.08 -10.92
C SER A 2 4.08 -12.92 -10.09
N PHE A 3 4.94 -11.94 -9.79
CA PHE A 3 4.48 -10.75 -9.07
C PHE A 3 3.43 -9.94 -9.87
N ALA A 4 3.46 -10.03 -11.21
CA ALA A 4 2.41 -9.45 -12.06
C ALA A 4 1.04 -10.09 -11.81
N GLU A 5 0.98 -11.41 -11.63
CA GLU A 5 -0.26 -12.11 -11.27
C GLU A 5 -0.75 -11.70 -9.88
N VAL A 6 0.15 -11.54 -8.89
CA VAL A 6 -0.20 -11.02 -7.55
C VAL A 6 -0.83 -9.63 -7.65
N THR A 7 -0.20 -8.69 -8.35
CA THR A 7 -0.74 -7.32 -8.49
C THR A 7 -2.06 -7.28 -9.27
N SER A 8 -2.28 -8.23 -10.19
CA SER A 8 -3.56 -8.40 -10.90
C SER A 8 -4.65 -8.93 -9.97
N GLU A 9 -4.36 -9.94 -9.14
CA GLU A 9 -5.29 -10.44 -8.13
C GLU A 9 -5.60 -9.36 -7.10
N LEU A 10 -4.58 -8.66 -6.62
CA LEU A 10 -4.72 -7.53 -5.70
C LEU A 10 -5.66 -6.47 -6.30
N LYS A 11 -5.44 -6.03 -7.54
CA LYS A 11 -6.38 -5.12 -8.22
C LYS A 11 -7.79 -5.69 -8.29
N GLY A 12 -7.94 -7.00 -8.50
CA GLY A 12 -9.23 -7.69 -8.51
C GLY A 12 -9.96 -7.62 -7.17
N LEU A 13 -9.25 -7.80 -6.04
CA LEU A 13 -9.82 -7.74 -4.69
C LEU A 13 -10.48 -6.39 -4.40
N TYR A 14 -9.87 -5.29 -4.88
CA TYR A 14 -10.34 -3.93 -4.61
C TYR A 14 -11.16 -3.32 -5.76
N LYS A 15 -11.28 -3.98 -6.93
CA LYS A 15 -11.96 -3.43 -8.13
C LYS A 15 -13.43 -3.08 -7.88
N ASP A 16 -14.11 -3.87 -7.04
CA ASP A 16 -15.52 -3.68 -6.70
C ASP A 16 -15.73 -2.85 -5.41
N GLN A 17 -14.65 -2.34 -4.81
CA GLN A 17 -14.65 -1.70 -3.47
C GLN A 17 -14.48 -0.17 -3.51
N LEU A 18 -14.24 0.42 -4.70
CA LEU A 18 -13.93 1.86 -4.86
C LEU A 18 -15.15 2.80 -4.85
N GLY A 19 -16.28 2.37 -4.29
CA GLY A 19 -17.42 3.22 -3.97
C GLY A 19 -17.35 3.69 -2.52
N TYR A 20 -17.31 5.02 -2.29
CA TYR A 20 -17.47 5.61 -0.97
C TYR A 20 -18.98 5.72 -0.62
N PRO A 21 -19.42 5.47 0.63
CA PRO A 21 -18.66 5.00 1.78
C PRO A 21 -18.42 3.49 1.71
N HIS A 22 -17.19 3.04 1.99
CA HIS A 22 -16.79 1.64 1.94
C HIS A 22 -17.70 0.77 2.83
N PRO A 23 -18.56 -0.11 2.28
CA PRO A 23 -19.00 -1.26 3.03
C PRO A 23 -17.73 -2.06 3.31
N ARG A 24 -17.54 -2.54 4.55
CA ARG A 24 -16.44 -3.45 4.90
C ARG A 24 -16.57 -4.74 4.08
N VAL A 25 -16.08 -4.73 2.86
CA VAL A 25 -15.83 -5.93 2.06
C VAL A 25 -14.39 -6.31 2.37
N THR A 26 -14.15 -7.59 2.63
CA THR A 26 -12.83 -8.15 2.93
C THR A 26 -11.83 -7.74 1.85
N GLY A 27 -10.86 -6.89 2.20
CA GLY A 27 -9.67 -6.63 1.41
C GLY A 27 -8.71 -7.84 1.45
N LEU A 28 -7.43 -7.62 1.17
CA LEU A 28 -6.43 -8.70 1.21
C LEU A 28 -6.38 -9.33 2.60
N SER A 29 -6.27 -10.66 2.66
CA SER A 29 -6.26 -11.42 3.91
C SER A 29 -4.87 -12.01 4.22
N GLU A 30 -4.68 -12.48 5.46
CA GLU A 30 -3.48 -13.25 5.83
C GLU A 30 -3.29 -14.49 4.94
N ALA A 31 -4.39 -15.14 4.54
CA ALA A 31 -4.36 -16.30 3.65
C ALA A 31 -3.90 -15.93 2.23
N ASP A 32 -4.24 -14.73 1.74
CA ASP A 32 -3.73 -14.23 0.46
C ASP A 32 -2.23 -13.97 0.53
N VAL A 33 -1.77 -13.29 1.58
CA VAL A 33 -0.33 -13.04 1.80
C VAL A 33 0.44 -14.36 1.88
N GLN A 34 -0.06 -15.34 2.63
CA GLN A 34 0.58 -16.65 2.74
C GLN A 34 0.64 -17.35 1.36
N ARG A 35 -0.50 -17.42 0.66
CA ARG A 35 -0.60 -18.06 -0.66
C ARG A 35 0.31 -17.40 -1.69
N TRP A 36 0.38 -16.07 -1.72
CA TRP A 36 1.27 -15.34 -2.62
C TRP A 36 2.74 -15.56 -2.27
N GLY A 37 3.11 -15.51 -0.99
CA GLY A 37 4.47 -15.80 -0.53
C GLY A 37 4.93 -17.18 -0.97
N ASP A 38 4.12 -18.21 -0.71
CA ASP A 38 4.41 -19.59 -1.11
C ASP A 38 4.52 -19.74 -2.64
N SER A 39 3.63 -19.09 -3.38
CA SER A 39 3.58 -19.18 -4.85
C SER A 39 4.73 -18.43 -5.55
N LEU A 40 5.34 -17.45 -4.87
CA LEU A 40 6.50 -16.68 -5.31
C LEU A 40 7.82 -17.26 -4.79
N GLY A 41 7.78 -18.15 -3.79
CA GLY A 41 8.97 -18.58 -3.05
C GLY A 41 9.62 -17.42 -2.27
N ALA A 42 8.83 -16.43 -1.86
CA ALA A 42 9.29 -15.25 -1.15
C ALA A 42 8.85 -15.30 0.31
N SER A 43 9.66 -14.71 1.20
CA SER A 43 9.22 -14.49 2.58
C SER A 43 8.08 -13.46 2.59
N ARG A 44 7.23 -13.51 3.62
CA ARG A 44 6.16 -12.53 3.82
C ARG A 44 6.72 -11.10 3.95
N SER A 45 7.83 -10.94 4.67
CA SER A 45 8.57 -9.67 4.75
C SER A 45 8.98 -9.13 3.38
N THR A 46 9.53 -9.98 2.51
CA THR A 46 9.86 -9.60 1.13
C THR A 46 8.63 -9.23 0.32
N LEU A 47 7.53 -9.96 0.48
CA LEU A 47 6.26 -9.67 -0.18
C LEU A 47 5.70 -8.31 0.25
N TYR A 48 5.85 -7.92 1.52
CA TYR A 48 5.42 -6.61 2.02
C TYR A 48 6.14 -5.46 1.32
N ASP A 49 7.46 -5.53 1.23
CA ASP A 49 8.25 -4.54 0.50
C ASP A 49 7.91 -4.50 -0.99
N GLN A 50 7.70 -5.68 -1.60
CA GLN A 50 7.32 -5.73 -3.02
C GLN A 50 5.96 -5.06 -3.27
N ILE A 51 4.97 -5.30 -2.42
CA ILE A 51 3.65 -4.65 -2.52
C ILE A 51 3.80 -3.15 -2.26
N ALA A 52 4.47 -2.74 -1.18
CA ALA A 52 4.70 -1.32 -0.87
C ALA A 52 5.41 -0.58 -2.02
N LEU A 53 6.43 -1.20 -2.62
CA LEU A 53 7.14 -0.65 -3.76
C LEU A 53 6.25 -0.51 -5.00
N TYR A 54 5.39 -1.50 -5.25
CA TYR A 54 4.41 -1.44 -6.33
C TYR A 54 3.42 -0.29 -6.14
N LEU A 55 2.90 -0.11 -4.92
CA LEU A 55 2.00 1.00 -4.60
C LEU A 55 2.69 2.35 -4.77
N ALA A 56 3.89 2.51 -4.20
CA ALA A 56 4.64 3.76 -4.28
C ALA A 56 4.94 4.15 -5.73
N ARG A 57 5.42 3.22 -6.56
CA ARG A 57 5.70 3.47 -7.98
C ARG A 57 4.43 3.76 -8.78
N GLY A 58 3.39 2.95 -8.61
CA GLY A 58 2.13 3.12 -9.33
C GLY A 58 1.42 4.42 -8.95
N PHE A 59 1.42 4.81 -7.68
CA PHE A 59 0.87 6.08 -7.23
C PHE A 59 1.69 7.27 -7.75
N HIS A 60 3.03 7.20 -7.68
CA HIS A 60 3.91 8.24 -8.21
C HIS A 60 3.72 8.45 -9.72
N ALA A 61 3.54 7.37 -10.49
CA ALA A 61 3.27 7.40 -11.92
C ALA A 61 1.81 7.75 -12.26
N SER A 62 0.95 7.99 -11.26
CA SER A 62 -0.50 8.22 -11.43
C SER A 62 -1.25 7.05 -12.11
N GLU A 63 -0.71 5.83 -11.99
CA GLU A 63 -1.32 4.58 -12.48
C GLU A 63 -2.24 3.93 -11.43
N LEU A 64 -2.02 4.23 -10.15
CA LEU A 64 -2.84 3.81 -9.02
C LEU A 64 -3.41 5.02 -8.29
N THR A 65 -4.65 4.90 -7.82
CA THR A 65 -5.32 5.96 -7.06
C THR A 65 -4.87 5.93 -5.60
N PHE A 66 -5.00 7.07 -4.92
CA PHE A 66 -4.77 7.16 -3.47
C PHE A 66 -5.63 6.16 -2.71
N ALA A 67 -6.94 6.18 -2.92
CA ALA A 67 -7.88 5.28 -2.23
C ALA A 67 -7.54 3.79 -2.39
N PHE A 68 -7.05 3.37 -3.57
CA PHE A 68 -6.60 1.98 -3.75
C PHE A 68 -5.34 1.69 -2.94
N CYS A 69 -4.33 2.56 -3.02
CA CYS A 69 -3.06 2.35 -2.32
C CYS A 69 -3.23 2.38 -0.80
N ASP A 70 -4.01 3.34 -0.33
CA ASP A 70 -4.36 3.55 1.07
C ASP A 70 -5.09 2.34 1.67
N ALA A 71 -6.12 1.83 0.98
CA ALA A 71 -6.82 0.63 1.43
C ALA A 71 -5.90 -0.60 1.49
N VAL A 72 -5.08 -0.82 0.45
CA VAL A 72 -4.15 -1.96 0.40
C VAL A 72 -3.11 -1.89 1.52
N ILE A 73 -2.50 -0.73 1.73
CA ILE A 73 -1.40 -0.60 2.70
C ILE A 73 -1.92 -0.72 4.14
N ASN A 74 -3.13 -0.23 4.42
CA ASN A 74 -3.81 -0.40 5.71
C ASN A 74 -4.18 -1.86 5.99
N ASP A 75 -4.74 -2.58 5.01
CA ASP A 75 -5.05 -4.01 5.18
C ASP A 75 -3.77 -4.84 5.39
N LEU A 76 -2.70 -4.52 4.67
CA LEU A 76 -1.41 -5.17 4.84
C LEU A 76 -0.79 -4.88 6.21
N PHE A 77 -0.90 -3.64 6.70
CA PHE A 77 -0.51 -3.28 8.06
C PHE A 77 -1.31 -4.06 9.12
N GLY A 78 -2.61 -4.25 8.89
CA GLY A 78 -3.47 -5.09 9.74
C GLY A 78 -3.01 -6.54 9.79
N VAL A 79 -2.65 -7.13 8.64
CA VAL A 79 -2.10 -8.50 8.56
C VAL A 79 -0.79 -8.62 9.34
N ILE A 80 0.16 -7.70 9.11
CA ILE A 80 1.46 -7.72 9.79
C ILE A 80 1.28 -7.61 11.31
N THR A 81 0.43 -6.69 11.75
CA THR A 81 0.15 -6.46 13.18
C THR A 81 -0.53 -7.65 13.83
N SER A 82 -1.51 -8.27 13.15
CA SER A 82 -2.24 -9.43 13.69
C SER A 82 -1.37 -10.66 13.84
N ALA A 83 -0.39 -10.84 12.96
CA ALA A 83 0.54 -11.96 12.95
C ALA A 83 1.80 -11.73 13.83
N ASP A 84 1.93 -10.55 14.47
CA ASP A 84 3.12 -10.12 15.23
C ASP A 84 4.43 -10.24 14.41
N GLU A 85 4.35 -9.85 13.13
CA GLU A 85 5.46 -9.98 12.20
C GLU A 85 6.34 -8.72 12.14
N HIS A 86 7.60 -8.91 11.79
CA HIS A 86 8.51 -7.80 11.57
C HIS A 86 8.05 -6.96 10.37
N ARG A 87 7.85 -5.66 10.62
CA ARG A 87 7.58 -4.65 9.59
C ARG A 87 8.88 -4.22 8.93
N PRO A 88 9.04 -4.41 7.61
CA PRO A 88 10.17 -3.87 6.87
C PRO A 88 10.18 -2.34 6.85
N ASP A 89 11.36 -1.73 6.77
CA ASP A 89 11.52 -0.28 6.79
C ASP A 89 10.87 0.39 5.57
N LEU A 90 11.05 -0.15 4.36
CA LEU A 90 10.45 0.40 3.14
C LEU A 90 8.92 0.34 3.19
N PHE A 91 8.36 -0.81 3.58
CA PHE A 91 6.92 -0.92 3.86
C PHE A 91 6.46 0.17 4.84
N TRP A 92 7.19 0.40 5.93
CA TRP A 92 6.81 1.36 6.95
C TRP A 92 6.85 2.81 6.45
N GLU A 93 7.86 3.18 5.68
CA GLU A 93 7.94 4.51 5.05
C GLU A 93 6.76 4.76 4.09
N VAL A 94 6.39 3.76 3.31
CA VAL A 94 5.25 3.84 2.38
C VAL A 94 3.93 3.92 3.15
N TYR A 95 3.75 3.10 4.20
CA TYR A 95 2.58 3.18 5.08
C TYR A 95 2.41 4.59 5.66
N LEU A 96 3.47 5.15 6.26
CA LEU A 96 3.43 6.49 6.83
C LEU A 96 3.09 7.56 5.78
N ALA A 97 3.56 7.42 4.55
CA ALA A 97 3.24 8.37 3.50
C ALA A 97 1.75 8.42 3.14
N PHE A 98 1.08 7.26 3.14
CA PHE A 98 -0.37 7.21 2.89
C PHE A 98 -1.18 7.64 4.12
N ASP A 99 -0.79 7.21 5.32
CA ASP A 99 -1.40 7.59 6.61
C ASP A 99 -1.44 9.13 6.80
N GLU A 100 -0.33 9.81 6.49
CA GLU A 100 -0.25 11.29 6.56
C GLU A 100 -1.17 12.01 5.56
N GLY A 101 -1.63 11.33 4.51
CA GLY A 101 -2.58 11.86 3.52
C GLY A 101 -4.05 11.64 3.87
N GLU A 102 -4.37 10.86 4.90
CA GLU A 102 -5.76 10.56 5.25
C GLU A 102 -6.46 11.73 5.99
N TYR A 103 -5.70 12.62 6.61
CA TYR A 103 -6.25 13.61 7.52
C TYR A 103 -5.68 15.01 7.31
N TYR A 104 -6.51 16.01 7.59
CA TYR A 104 -6.08 17.40 7.59
C TYR A 104 -5.20 17.67 8.80
N HIS A 105 -4.00 18.19 8.55
CA HIS A 105 -3.02 18.50 9.59
C HIS A 105 -3.34 19.84 10.26
N GLY A 106 -3.59 19.79 11.57
CA GLY A 106 -3.97 20.96 12.35
C GLY A 106 -5.31 21.56 11.91
N ASN A 107 -5.36 22.88 11.77
CA ASN A 107 -6.57 23.60 11.35
C ASN A 107 -6.59 23.96 9.86
N ASN A 108 -5.59 23.54 9.08
CA ASN A 108 -5.56 23.80 7.64
C ASN A 108 -6.61 22.91 6.95
N ARG A 109 -7.58 23.53 6.27
CA ARG A 109 -8.62 22.85 5.47
C ARG A 109 -8.59 23.28 4.01
N ASP A 110 -7.59 24.07 3.64
CA ASP A 110 -7.49 24.68 2.32
C ASP A 110 -6.73 23.78 1.32
N GLU A 111 -5.97 22.81 1.83
CA GLU A 111 -5.11 21.93 1.05
C GLU A 111 -5.52 20.47 1.22
N ASP A 112 -5.52 19.71 0.12
CA ASP A 112 -5.73 18.26 0.14
C ASP A 112 -4.49 17.57 0.76
N PRO A 113 -4.64 16.87 1.91
CA PRO A 113 -3.52 16.22 2.59
C PRO A 113 -2.77 15.22 1.72
N MET A 114 -3.46 14.52 0.81
CA MET A 114 -2.81 13.62 -0.16
C MET A 114 -1.81 14.39 -1.04
N GLU A 115 -2.18 15.57 -1.51
CA GLU A 115 -1.36 16.38 -2.41
C GLU A 115 -0.16 17.01 -1.67
N VAL A 116 -0.33 17.43 -0.42
CA VAL A 116 0.74 18.10 0.35
C VAL A 116 1.63 17.15 1.15
N TYR A 117 1.16 15.96 1.52
CA TYR A 117 1.93 14.98 2.32
C TYR A 117 2.27 13.73 1.52
N THR A 118 1.27 12.96 1.08
CA THR A 118 1.50 11.66 0.43
C THR A 118 2.33 11.80 -0.84
N ARG A 119 1.94 12.71 -1.75
CA ARG A 119 2.67 12.87 -3.02
C ARG A 119 4.15 13.23 -2.83
N PRO A 120 4.52 14.23 -2.01
CA PRO A 120 5.93 14.53 -1.75
C PRO A 120 6.68 13.38 -1.07
N MET A 121 6.08 12.69 -0.10
CA MET A 121 6.72 11.59 0.61
C MET A 121 6.99 10.40 -0.32
N ILE A 122 5.99 9.98 -1.10
CA ILE A 122 6.13 8.91 -2.09
C ILE A 122 7.17 9.27 -3.16
N ALA A 123 7.20 10.52 -3.65
CA ALA A 123 8.20 10.96 -4.61
C ALA A 123 9.64 10.84 -4.06
N ARG A 124 9.85 11.15 -2.78
CA ARG A 124 11.15 10.98 -2.11
C ARG A 124 11.54 9.50 -1.99
N ILE A 125 10.61 8.65 -1.56
CA ILE A 125 10.81 7.20 -1.44
C ILE A 125 11.22 6.61 -2.79
N VAL A 126 10.45 6.88 -3.86
CA VAL A 126 10.73 6.37 -5.22
C VAL A 126 12.08 6.87 -5.77
N SER A 127 12.44 8.13 -5.50
CA SER A 127 13.73 8.70 -5.89
C SER A 127 14.89 8.05 -5.14
N GLY A 128 14.73 7.76 -3.85
CA GLY A 128 15.73 7.07 -3.02
C GLY A 128 15.98 5.64 -3.47
N ILE A 129 14.93 4.91 -3.84
CA ILE A 129 15.04 3.54 -4.38
C ILE A 129 15.81 3.50 -5.70
N SER A 130 15.65 4.51 -6.56
CA SER A 130 16.30 4.56 -7.88
C SER A 130 17.79 4.91 -7.82
N SER A 131 18.30 5.27 -6.64
CA SER A 131 19.67 5.72 -6.41
C SER A 131 20.58 4.63 -5.80
N ASN A 132 20.08 3.40 -5.66
CA ASN A 132 20.80 2.20 -5.23
C ASN A 132 20.89 1.19 -6.38
#